data_AF-A0A379AN13-F1
#
_entry.id   AF-A0A379AN13-F1
#
_cell.length_a   1.000
_cell.length_b   1.000
_cell.length_c   1.000
_cell.angle_alpha   90.00
_cell.angle_beta   90.00
_cell.angle_gamma   90.00
#
_symmetry.space_group_name_H-M   'P 1'
#
loop_
_entity.id
_entity.type
_entity.pdbx_description
1 polymer ?
#
loop_
_entity_poly.entity_id
_entity_poly.type
_entity_poly.pdbx_seq_one_letter_code
_entity_poly.pdbx_strand_id
1 'polypeptide(L)' 'MYVLHHADKPQLYHGLPANPGISPTVTFWKGIWKPLAAVGFAATFAASIFHYVGVGPNRVTEEHDDNDDHPEERK' A
#
# COMPACT_ATOMS: atom_id res chain seq x y z
N MET A 1 -26.03 -2.23 -26.85
CA MET A 1 -27.37 -2.16 -26.22
C MET A 1 -28.18 -3.30 -26.82
N TYR A 2 -28.90 -4.07 -26.01
CA TYR A 2 -29.63 -5.27 -26.47
C TYR A 2 -31.14 -5.08 -26.27
N VAL A 3 -31.95 -5.67 -27.13
CA VAL A 3 -33.40 -5.77 -26.97
C VAL A 3 -33.73 -7.24 -26.76
N LEU A 4 -34.30 -7.57 -25.60
CA LEU A 4 -34.57 -8.96 -25.19
C LEU A 4 -36.07 -9.25 -25.25
N HIS A 5 -36.43 -10.46 -25.67
CA HIS A 5 -37.83 -10.92 -25.65
C HIS A 5 -38.33 -11.13 -24.21
N HIS A 6 -37.43 -11.54 -23.31
CA HIS A 6 -37.70 -11.72 -21.87
C HIS A 6 -36.76 -10.83 -21.07
N ALA A 7 -36.96 -9.52 -21.15
CA ALA A 7 -36.12 -8.53 -20.46
C ALA A 7 -36.18 -8.64 -18.92
N ASP A 8 -37.22 -9.26 -18.38
CA ASP A 8 -37.37 -9.62 -16.96
C ASP A 8 -36.49 -10.80 -16.54
N LYS A 9 -36.02 -11.63 -17.49
CA LYS A 9 -35.20 -12.82 -17.26
C LYS A 9 -33.95 -12.83 -18.15
N PRO A 10 -33.05 -11.84 -18.01
CA PRO A 10 -31.85 -11.74 -18.85
C PRO A 10 -30.95 -12.97 -18.75
N GLN A 11 -30.97 -13.70 -17.63
CA GLN A 11 -30.15 -14.90 -17.41
C GLN A 11 -30.44 -16.03 -18.42
N LEU A 12 -31.62 -16.04 -19.07
CA LEU A 12 -31.94 -16.97 -20.15
C LEU A 12 -30.99 -16.81 -21.36
N TYR A 13 -30.37 -15.64 -21.50
CA TYR A 13 -29.43 -15.31 -22.57
C TYR A 13 -27.99 -15.52 -22.09
N HIS A 14 -27.55 -16.77 -22.02
CA HIS A 14 -26.16 -17.15 -21.69
C HIS A 14 -25.62 -16.55 -20.37
N GLY A 15 -26.46 -16.47 -19.33
CA GLY A 15 -26.03 -15.98 -18.02
C GLY A 15 -25.86 -14.46 -17.94
N LEU A 16 -26.49 -13.70 -18.83
CA LEU A 16 -26.50 -12.24 -18.75
C LEU A 16 -27.02 -11.77 -17.37
N PRO A 17 -26.23 -11.00 -16.59
CA PRO A 17 -26.66 -10.55 -15.27
C PRO A 17 -27.84 -9.58 -15.35
N ALA A 18 -28.82 -9.71 -14.45
CA ALA A 18 -29.95 -8.77 -14.37
C ALA A 18 -29.54 -7.37 -13.90
N ASN A 19 -28.67 -7.30 -12.88
CA ASN A 19 -28.17 -6.04 -12.32
C ASN A 19 -26.64 -6.11 -12.24
N PRO A 20 -25.93 -6.01 -13.38
CA PRO A 20 -24.48 -6.00 -13.36
C PRO A 20 -23.99 -4.73 -12.67
N GLY A 21 -22.96 -4.90 -11.84
CA GLY A 21 -22.32 -3.80 -11.12
C GLY A 21 -20.83 -4.03 -10.98
N ILE A 22 -20.11 -2.99 -10.59
CA ILE A 22 -18.69 -3.11 -10.26
C ILE A 22 -18.58 -3.89 -8.95
N SER A 23 -17.66 -4.85 -8.86
CA SER A 23 -17.49 -5.64 -7.64
C SER A 23 -17.06 -4.76 -6.45
N PRO A 24 -17.50 -5.08 -5.22
CA PRO A 24 -17.17 -4.27 -4.04
C PRO A 24 -15.67 -4.05 -3.84
N THR A 25 -14.87 -5.09 -4.10
CA THR A 25 -13.40 -5.01 -4.03
C THR A 25 -12.84 -4.01 -5.04
N VAL A 26 -13.33 -4.01 -6.28
CA VAL A 26 -12.88 -3.06 -7.32
C VAL A 26 -13.26 -1.63 -6.95
N THR A 27 -14.49 -1.43 -6.49
CA THR A 27 -14.96 -0.13 -5.99
C THR A 27 -14.09 0.38 -4.84
N PHE A 28 -13.72 -0.49 -3.90
CA PHE A 28 -12.87 -0.12 -2.75
C PHE A 28 -11.45 0.30 -3.18
N TRP A 29 -10.73 -0.56 -3.92
CA TRP A 29 -9.31 -0.30 -4.23
C TRP A 29 -9.13 0.85 -5.24
N LYS A 30 -10.09 1.04 -6.16
CA LYS A 30 -10.08 2.18 -7.09
C LYS A 30 -10.68 3.44 -6.48
N GLY A 31 -11.47 3.29 -5.43
CA GLY A 31 -12.12 4.37 -4.70
C GLY A 31 -11.23 4.90 -3.58
N ILE A 32 -11.69 4.75 -2.33
CA ILE A 32 -11.10 5.40 -1.15
C ILE A 32 -9.65 4.99 -0.88
N TRP A 33 -9.24 3.81 -1.32
CA TRP A 33 -7.88 3.33 -1.10
C TRP A 33 -6.82 4.23 -1.76
N LYS A 34 -7.10 4.79 -2.95
CA LYS A 34 -6.15 5.64 -3.68
C LYS A 34 -5.80 6.94 -2.94
N PRO A 35 -6.77 7.79 -2.51
CA PRO A 35 -6.44 9.00 -1.76
C PRO A 35 -5.83 8.67 -0.39
N LEU A 36 -6.27 7.61 0.29
CA LEU A 36 -5.66 7.19 1.56
C LEU A 36 -4.18 6.82 1.38
N ALA A 37 -3.85 6.05 0.34
CA ALA A 37 -2.47 5.70 0.02
C ALA A 37 -1.64 6.95 -0.33
N ALA A 38 -2.20 7.89 -1.10
CA ALA A 38 -1.52 9.14 -1.45
C ALA A 38 -1.22 9.99 -0.20
N VAL A 39 -2.17 10.12 0.72
CA VAL A 39 -1.99 10.82 2.00
C VAL A 39 -0.93 10.12 2.85
N GLY A 40 -1.00 8.79 2.97
CA GLY A 40 -0.01 8.02 3.73
C GLY A 40 1.41 8.17 3.16
N PHE A 41 1.55 8.16 1.84
CA PHE A 41 2.83 8.38 1.17
C PHE A 41 3.39 9.79 1.44
N ALA A 42 2.56 10.83 1.27
CA ALA A 42 2.96 12.20 1.54
C ALA A 42 3.35 12.40 3.02
N ALA A 43 2.58 11.83 3.95
CA ALA A 43 2.87 11.87 5.38
C ALA A 43 4.19 11.16 5.71
N THR A 44 4.44 9.98 5.13
CA THR A 44 5.70 9.23 5.33
C THR A 44 6.90 10.03 4.84
N PHE A 45 6.78 10.63 3.65
CA PHE A 45 7.85 11.46 3.09
C PHE A 45 8.14 12.69 3.95
N ALA A 46 7.09 13.40 4.37
CA ALA A 46 7.22 14.55 5.27
C ALA A 46 7.84 14.15 6.62
N ALA A 47 7.35 13.07 7.24
CA ALA A 47 7.90 12.55 8.49
C ALA A 47 9.37 12.19 8.36
N SER A 48 9.78 11.57 7.25
CA SER A 48 11.18 11.21 6.99
C SER A 48 12.08 12.43 6.90
N ILE A 49 11.65 13.48 6.18
CA ILE A 49 12.40 14.73 6.06
C ILE A 49 12.52 15.40 7.43
N PHE A 50 11.41 15.57 8.15
CA PHE A 50 11.44 16.24 9.45
C PHE A 50 12.22 15.44 10.50
N HIS A 51 12.12 14.11 10.49
CA HIS A 51 12.91 13.26 11.37
C HIS A 51 14.41 13.44 11.11
N TYR A 52 14.84 13.40 9.85
CA TYR A 52 16.25 13.58 9.51
C TYR A 52 16.79 14.96 9.87
N VAL A 53 16.04 16.03 9.56
CA VAL A 53 16.45 17.41 9.87
C VAL A 53 16.46 17.66 11.39
N GLY A 54 15.47 17.15 12.11
CA GLY A 54 15.32 17.40 13.55
C GLY A 54 16.22 16.54 14.45
N VAL A 55 16.44 15.27 14.09
CA VAL A 55 17.25 14.33 14.89
C VAL A 55 18.69 14.26 14.40
N GLY A 56 18.90 14.40 13.09
CA GLY A 56 20.20 14.25 12.47
C GLY A 56 20.56 12.80 12.12
N PRO A 57 21.64 12.60 11.36
CA PRO A 57 22.09 11.27 10.96
C PRO A 57 22.70 10.51 12.14
N ASN A 58 22.50 9.19 12.17
CA ASN A 58 23.26 8.32 13.06
C ASN A 58 24.72 8.26 12.59
N ARG A 59 25.67 8.63 13.46
CA ARG A 59 27.11 8.60 13.18
C ARG A 59 27.76 7.59 14.11
N VAL A 60 28.76 6.87 13.60
CA VAL A 60 29.66 6.09 14.47
C VAL A 60 30.50 7.09 15.26
N THR A 61 30.44 7.01 16.58
CA THR A 61 31.36 7.72 17.48
C THR A 61 32.61 6.86 17.67
N GLU A 62 33.79 7.48 17.77
CA GLU A 62 35.06 6.73 17.97
C GLU A 62 35.01 5.81 19.21
N GLU A 63 34.19 6.12 20.21
CA GLU A 63 33.95 5.28 21.40
C GLU A 63 33.18 3.96 21.14
N HIS A 64 32.58 3.78 19.95
CA HIS A 64 31.81 2.57 19.62
C HIS A 64 32.66 1.48 18.93
N ASP A 65 33.88 1.82 18.47
CA ASP A 65 34.80 0.87 17.82
C ASP A 65 35.52 -0.04 18.84
N ASP A 66 35.54 0.36 20.12
CA ASP A 66 36.23 -0.39 21.19
C ASP A 66 35.38 -1.52 21.82
N ASN A 67 34.08 -1.64 21.51
CA ASN A 67 33.17 -2.59 22.16
C ASN A 67 32.52 -3.66 21.24
N ASP A 68 32.73 -3.61 19.92
CA ASP A 68 32.21 -4.62 19.00
C ASP A 68 33.33 -5.60 18.57
N ASP A 69 33.52 -6.63 19.40
CA ASP A 69 34.07 -7.97 19.08
C ASP A 69 35.31 -8.07 18.16
N HIS A 70 36.51 -7.99 18.76
CA HIS A 70 37.59 -8.90 18.37
C HIS A 70 37.49 -10.18 19.21
N PRO A 71 37.05 -11.34 18.67
CA PRO A 71 37.29 -12.60 19.34
C PRO A 71 38.80 -12.86 19.26
N GLU A 72 39.52 -12.65 20.37
CA GLU A 72 40.94 -13.02 20.42
C GLU A 72 41.08 -14.54 20.26
N GLU A 73 41.46 -14.94 19.06
CA GLU A 73 42.11 -16.22 18.79
C GLU A 73 43.49 -16.19 19.46
N ARG A 74 43.64 -16.79 20.65
CA ARG A 74 44.95 -17.15 21.20
C ARG A 74 45.07 -18.65 21.45
N LYS A 75 46.09 -19.20 20.79
CA LYS A 75 46.64 -20.57 20.85
C LYS A 75 47.18 -20.92 22.23
#